data_AF-A0A8T6DX79-F1
#
_entry.id   AF-A0A8T6DX79-F1
#
_cell.length_a   1.000
_cell.length_b   1.000
_cell.length_c   1.000
_cell.angle_alpha   90.00
_cell.angle_beta   90.00
_cell.angle_gamma   90.00
#
_symmetry.space_group_name_H-M   'P 1'
#
loop_
_entity.id
_entity.type
_entity.pdbx_description
1 polymer ?
#
loop_
_entity_poly.entity_id
_entity_poly.type
_entity_poly.pdbx_seq_one_letter_code
_entity_poly.pdbx_strand_id
1 'polypeptide(L)'
;MATIVGTFFHSHGGTTSLPPELWVERRNARPIRADVPNESLEVNISKANRTHEGFRVLRERIAELEPDVLVIFSDDQLECFDFNNYPAFAVYVGDSYAKSPREPRTAEIGRHAEPGYRFPGHPELAVHLLS
;
A
#
# COMPACT_ATOMS: atom_id res chain seq x y z
N MET A 1 4.86 19.75 -21.16
CA MET A 1 4.31 18.47 -21.65
C MET A 1 4.76 17.40 -20.67
N ALA A 2 3.83 16.69 -20.03
CA ALA A 2 4.17 15.58 -19.14
C ALA A 2 4.40 14.30 -19.97
N THR A 3 5.25 13.41 -19.47
CA THR A 3 5.55 12.13 -20.12
C THR A 3 5.29 10.99 -19.14
N ILE A 4 4.53 9.99 -19.57
CA ILE A 4 4.36 8.75 -18.81
C ILE A 4 5.54 7.84 -19.12
N VAL A 5 6.38 7.58 -18.12
CA VAL A 5 7.60 6.76 -18.28
C VAL A 5 7.41 5.30 -17.90
N GLY A 6 6.32 4.96 -17.20
CA GLY A 6 6.03 3.58 -16.81
C GLY A 6 4.64 3.41 -16.21
N THR A 7 4.22 2.14 -16.08
CA THR A 7 3.00 1.76 -15.39
C THR A 7 3.26 0.45 -14.65
N PHE A 8 2.87 0.41 -13.38
CA PHE A 8 3.19 -0.68 -12.47
C PHE A 8 1.95 -1.11 -11.70
N PHE A 9 1.87 -2.40 -11.39
CA PHE A 9 0.73 -2.99 -10.69
C PHE A 9 1.24 -3.93 -9.60
N HIS A 10 0.70 -3.82 -8.39
CA HIS A 10 0.92 -4.78 -7.33
C HIS A 10 -0.29 -4.86 -6.39
N SER A 11 -0.35 -5.93 -5.60
CA SER A 11 -1.37 -6.06 -4.55
C SER A 11 -1.03 -5.19 -3.35
N HIS A 12 -2.02 -4.51 -2.78
CA HIS A 12 -1.94 -3.80 -1.50
C HIS A 12 -2.66 -4.57 -0.37
N GLY A 13 -2.95 -5.86 -0.58
CA GLY A 13 -3.60 -6.71 0.43
C GLY A 13 -2.75 -6.84 1.69
N GLY A 14 -3.35 -6.87 2.87
CA GLY A 14 -2.64 -6.76 4.15
C GLY A 14 -1.40 -7.66 4.28
N THR A 15 -1.45 -8.92 3.82
CA THR A 15 -0.32 -9.86 3.91
C THR A 15 0.93 -9.43 3.13
N THR A 16 0.85 -8.46 2.21
CA THR A 16 2.03 -7.92 1.53
C THR A 16 2.86 -6.98 2.41
N SER A 17 2.30 -6.49 3.51
CA SER A 17 3.00 -5.63 4.47
C SER A 17 3.05 -6.22 5.89
N LEU A 18 2.30 -7.29 6.17
CA LEU A 18 2.33 -8.00 7.46
C LEU A 18 3.52 -8.98 7.54
N PRO A 19 4.21 -9.07 8.70
CA PRO A 19 5.12 -10.16 9.00
C PRO A 19 4.45 -11.52 8.85
N PRO A 20 5.14 -12.52 8.27
CA PRO A 20 4.58 -13.85 8.02
C PRO A 20 4.09 -14.56 9.29
N GLU A 21 4.65 -14.23 10.45
CA GLU A 21 4.27 -14.75 11.78
C GLU A 21 2.81 -14.43 12.12
N LEU A 22 2.30 -13.31 11.60
CA LEU A 22 0.97 -12.79 11.92
C LEU A 22 -0.09 -13.19 10.88
N TRP A 23 0.30 -13.88 9.81
CA TRP A 23 -0.61 -14.18 8.69
C TRP A 23 -1.75 -15.11 9.09
N VAL A 24 -1.47 -16.14 9.90
CA VAL A 24 -2.51 -17.09 10.37
C VAL A 24 -3.50 -16.39 11.29
N GLU A 25 -3.01 -15.62 12.27
CA GLU A 25 -3.87 -14.81 13.16
C GLU A 25 -4.76 -13.87 12.36
N ARG A 26 -4.16 -13.10 11.43
CA ARG A 26 -4.88 -12.14 10.59
C ARG A 26 -5.90 -12.79 9.67
N ARG A 27 -5.60 -13.98 9.14
CA ARG A 27 -6.51 -14.78 8.33
C ARG A 27 -7.71 -15.25 9.16
N ASN A 28 -7.47 -15.77 10.36
CA ASN A 28 -8.51 -16.28 11.25
C ASN A 28 -9.36 -15.16 11.89
N ALA A 29 -8.86 -13.92 11.92
CA ALA A 29 -9.60 -12.75 12.43
C ALA A 29 -10.72 -12.25 11.50
N ARG A 30 -10.93 -12.88 10.34
CA ARG A 30 -11.94 -12.50 9.35
C ARG A 30 -12.72 -13.74 8.90
N PRO A 31 -13.98 -13.60 8.45
CA PRO A 31 -14.68 -14.69 7.77
C PRO A 31 -13.90 -15.07 6.51
N ILE A 32 -13.33 -16.27 6.50
CA ILE A 32 -12.66 -16.86 5.35
C ILE A 32 -13.44 -18.09 4.89
N ARG A 33 -13.24 -18.48 3.63
CA ARG A 33 -13.81 -19.73 3.14
C ARG A 33 -13.18 -20.93 3.87
N ALA A 34 -13.98 -21.95 4.14
CA ALA A 34 -13.53 -23.14 4.89
C ALA A 34 -12.42 -23.93 4.20
N ASP A 35 -12.21 -23.73 2.90
CA ASP A 35 -11.17 -24.37 2.08
C ASP A 35 -9.81 -23.66 2.15
N VAL A 36 -9.71 -22.50 2.83
CA VAL A 36 -8.44 -21.78 2.95
C VAL A 36 -7.59 -22.41 4.04
N PRO A 37 -6.44 -23.04 3.73
CA PRO A 37 -5.64 -23.72 4.72
C PRO A 37 -4.88 -22.71 5.61
N ASN A 38 -4.64 -23.13 6.86
CA ASN A 38 -3.60 -22.53 7.68
C ASN A 38 -2.27 -23.22 7.39
N GLU A 39 -1.39 -22.49 6.74
CA GLU A 39 -0.05 -22.95 6.40
C GLU A 39 0.91 -22.81 7.59
N SER A 40 1.95 -23.65 7.60
CA SER A 40 3.00 -23.56 8.61
C SER A 40 3.74 -22.21 8.53
N LEU A 41 4.37 -21.81 9.64
CA LEU A 41 5.19 -20.60 9.68
C LEU A 41 6.30 -20.62 8.61
N GLU A 42 6.96 -21.76 8.42
CA GLU A 42 7.99 -21.94 7.40
C GLU A 42 7.47 -21.64 5.98
N VAL A 43 6.27 -22.13 5.64
CA VAL A 43 5.64 -21.85 4.35
C VAL A 43 5.26 -20.37 4.21
N ASN A 44 4.75 -19.75 5.28
CA ASN A 44 4.44 -18.31 5.28
C ASN A 44 5.71 -17.47 5.08
N ILE A 45 6.81 -17.76 5.78
CA ILE A 45 8.11 -17.09 5.62
C ILE A 45 8.60 -17.23 4.17
N SER A 46 8.57 -18.45 3.62
CA SER A 46 8.96 -18.70 2.23
C SER A 46 8.14 -17.86 1.24
N LYS A 47 6.82 -17.72 1.46
CA LYS A 47 5.94 -16.88 0.63
C LYS A 47 6.20 -15.39 0.80
N ALA A 48 6.42 -14.92 2.03
CA ALA A 48 6.76 -13.53 2.32
C ALA A 48 8.06 -13.14 1.62
N ASN A 49 9.10 -13.97 1.69
CA ASN A 49 10.37 -13.75 1.00
C ASN A 49 10.19 -13.61 -0.51
N ARG A 50 9.41 -14.50 -1.15
CA ARG A 50 9.10 -14.37 -2.59
C ARG A 50 8.34 -13.10 -2.92
N THR A 51 7.42 -12.68 -2.05
CA THR A 51 6.63 -11.45 -2.23
C THR A 51 7.53 -10.22 -2.15
N HIS A 52 8.39 -10.15 -1.13
CA HIS A 52 9.32 -9.03 -0.94
C HIS A 52 10.40 -8.98 -2.02
N GLU A 53 10.83 -10.12 -2.55
CA GLU A 53 11.70 -10.15 -3.72
C GLU A 53 11.03 -9.55 -4.96
N GLY A 54 9.73 -9.80 -5.16
CA GLY A 54 8.93 -9.11 -6.19
C GLY A 54 8.89 -7.60 -5.98
N PHE A 55 8.74 -7.13 -4.74
CA PHE A 55 8.80 -5.69 -4.43
C PHE A 55 10.18 -5.09 -4.62
N ARG A 56 11.26 -5.83 -4.37
CA ARG A 56 12.63 -5.39 -4.66
C ARG A 56 12.79 -5.11 -6.16
N VAL A 57 12.35 -6.03 -7.01
CA VAL A 57 12.36 -5.85 -8.46
C VAL A 57 11.50 -4.65 -8.88
N LEU A 58 10.30 -4.51 -8.33
CA LEU A 58 9.43 -3.36 -8.62
C LEU A 58 10.12 -2.03 -8.26
N ARG A 59 10.74 -1.96 -7.08
CA ARG A 59 11.48 -0.78 -6.63
C ARG A 59 12.61 -0.43 -7.59
N GLU A 60 13.37 -1.43 -8.06
CA GLU A 60 14.45 -1.23 -9.01
C GLU A 60 13.94 -0.69 -10.35
N ARG A 61 12.86 -1.26 -10.89
CA ARG A 61 12.26 -0.77 -12.14
C ARG A 61 11.70 0.63 -12.04
N ILE A 62 11.11 1.01 -10.91
CA ILE A 62 10.66 2.39 -10.68
C ILE A 62 11.88 3.33 -10.59
N ALA A 63 12.92 2.93 -9.88
CA ALA A 63 14.12 3.75 -9.71
C ALA A 63 14.88 3.96 -11.03
N GLU A 64 14.96 2.93 -11.89
CA GLU A 64 15.57 3.01 -13.23
C GLU A 64 14.89 4.05 -14.16
N LEU A 65 13.62 4.36 -13.92
CA LEU A 65 12.86 5.34 -14.71
C LEU A 65 12.99 6.78 -14.20
N GLU A 66 13.56 6.97 -13.01
CA GLU A 66 13.73 8.27 -12.34
C GLU A 66 12.48 9.19 -12.42
N PRO A 67 11.28 8.72 -12.03
CA PRO A 67 10.07 9.52 -12.16
C PRO A 67 10.05 10.68 -11.17
N ASP A 68 9.65 11.87 -11.62
CA ASP A 68 9.43 13.04 -10.76
C ASP A 68 8.22 12.86 -9.83
N VAL A 69 7.18 12.17 -10.31
CA VAL A 69 5.92 11.95 -9.59
C VAL A 69 5.39 10.54 -9.82
N LEU A 70 4.93 9.91 -8.74
CA LEU A 70 4.13 8.68 -8.81
C LEU A 70 2.64 9.01 -8.61
N VAL A 71 1.82 8.74 -9.63
CA VAL A 71 0.36 8.79 -9.51
C VAL A 71 -0.13 7.43 -9.04
N ILE A 72 -0.65 7.37 -7.81
CA ILE A 72 -1.04 6.12 -7.15
C ILE A 72 -2.56 5.98 -7.18
N PHE A 73 -3.04 4.86 -7.72
CA PHE A 73 -4.44 4.45 -7.68
C PHE A 73 -4.61 3.38 -6.59
N SER A 74 -5.46 3.66 -5.62
CA SER A 74 -5.82 2.74 -4.53
C SER A 74 -7.25 3.02 -4.08
N ASP A 75 -7.88 2.06 -3.39
CA ASP A 75 -9.09 2.32 -2.64
C ASP A 75 -8.78 2.85 -1.23
N ASP A 76 -9.79 3.45 -0.60
CA ASP A 76 -9.78 3.80 0.82
C ASP A 76 -10.43 2.66 1.62
N GLN A 77 -9.68 2.08 2.56
CA GLN A 77 -10.15 0.99 3.42
C GLN A 77 -10.94 1.53 4.64
N LEU A 78 -11.79 2.53 4.41
CA LEU A 78 -12.50 3.32 5.44
C LEU A 78 -11.54 4.01 6.43
N GLU A 79 -10.47 4.59 5.89
CA GLU A 79 -9.45 5.30 6.67
C GLU A 79 -9.66 6.81 6.62
N CYS A 80 -9.96 7.33 5.44
CA CYS A 80 -10.21 8.75 5.17
C CYS A 80 -11.69 9.05 4.89
N PHE A 81 -12.42 8.07 4.34
CA PHE A 81 -13.81 8.22 3.93
C PHE A 81 -14.73 7.29 4.73
N ASP A 82 -15.97 7.72 4.92
CA ASP A 82 -17.03 6.91 5.52
C ASP A 82 -18.24 6.86 4.59
N PHE A 83 -19.30 6.16 4.97
CA PHE A 83 -20.49 6.05 4.13
C PHE A 83 -21.30 7.35 4.01
N ASN A 84 -20.99 8.39 4.78
CA ASN A 84 -21.59 9.72 4.60
C ASN A 84 -20.82 10.55 3.56
N ASN A 85 -19.56 10.20 3.27
CA ASN A 85 -18.72 10.85 2.27
C ASN A 85 -17.86 9.80 1.54
N TYR A 86 -18.48 9.13 0.56
CA TYR A 86 -17.89 8.00 -0.17
C TYR A 86 -17.84 8.28 -1.69
N PRO A 87 -16.89 9.12 -2.15
CA PRO A 87 -16.83 9.52 -3.55
C PRO A 87 -16.41 8.35 -4.46
N ALA A 88 -16.91 8.34 -5.70
CA ALA A 88 -16.49 7.36 -6.70
C ALA A 88 -15.02 7.53 -7.11
N PHE A 89 -14.54 8.79 -7.15
CA PHE A 89 -13.15 9.15 -7.36
C PHE A 89 -12.77 10.28 -6.41
N ALA A 90 -11.59 10.18 -5.81
CA ALA A 90 -10.99 11.24 -5.02
C ALA A 90 -9.54 11.45 -5.46
N VAL A 91 -9.14 12.71 -5.61
CA VAL A 91 -7.75 13.10 -5.92
C VAL A 91 -7.24 13.97 -4.78
N TYR A 92 -6.11 13.58 -4.19
CA TYR A 92 -5.47 14.39 -3.17
C TYR A 92 -4.71 15.57 -3.82
N VAL A 93 -5.11 16.80 -3.49
CA VAL A 93 -4.51 18.03 -4.03
C VAL A 93 -3.66 18.80 -3.03
N GLY A 94 -3.43 18.24 -1.83
CA GLY A 94 -2.62 18.87 -0.79
C GLY A 94 -1.12 18.74 -1.04
N ASP A 95 -0.34 19.57 -0.36
CA ASP A 95 1.12 19.65 -0.49
C ASP A 95 1.86 18.41 0.05
N SER A 96 1.23 17.68 0.98
CA SER A 96 1.85 16.58 1.72
C SER A 96 0.84 15.90 2.63
N TYR A 97 1.00 14.60 2.89
CA TYR A 97 0.12 13.83 3.76
C TYR A 97 0.94 12.97 4.71
N ALA A 98 0.42 12.71 5.90
CA ALA A 98 1.11 11.93 6.92
C ALA A 98 0.66 10.46 6.88
N LYS A 99 1.61 9.55 7.09
CA LYS A 99 1.27 8.18 7.50
C LYS A 99 0.45 8.26 8.78
N SER A 100 -0.70 7.58 8.80
CA SER A 100 -1.59 7.52 9.96
C SER A 100 -0.79 7.28 11.25
N PRO A 101 -1.00 8.10 12.30
CA PRO A 101 -0.35 7.91 13.60
C PRO A 101 -0.98 6.76 14.38
N ARG A 102 -2.02 6.09 13.85
CA ARG A 102 -2.59 4.89 14.46
C ARG A 102 -1.45 3.96 14.83
N GLU A 103 -1.37 3.60 16.11
CA GLU A 103 -0.46 2.57 16.57
C GLU A 103 -0.63 1.36 15.64
N PRO A 104 0.48 0.82 15.10
CA PRO A 104 0.41 -0.41 14.34
C PRO A 104 -0.43 -1.41 15.14
N ARG A 105 -1.48 -2.00 14.55
CA ARG A 105 -2.31 -3.01 15.26
C ARG A 105 -1.48 -4.21 15.76
N THR A 106 -0.21 -4.28 15.40
CA THR A 106 0.83 -5.26 15.72
C THR A 106 2.20 -4.62 15.42
N ALA A 107 3.20 -4.85 16.26
CA ALA A 107 4.36 -3.95 16.42
C ALA A 107 5.41 -3.88 15.28
N GLU A 108 5.37 -4.70 14.22
CA GLU A 108 6.50 -4.74 13.27
C GLU A 108 6.08 -4.86 11.80
N ILE A 109 5.17 -4.01 11.34
CA ILE A 109 4.50 -4.24 10.05
C ILE A 109 4.93 -3.24 8.97
N GLY A 110 5.88 -3.70 8.14
CA GLY A 110 5.99 -3.43 6.69
C GLY A 110 5.97 -1.99 6.21
N ARG A 111 6.34 -1.02 7.05
CA ARG A 111 6.34 0.38 6.68
C ARG A 111 7.65 1.00 7.08
N HIS A 112 8.61 1.03 6.16
CA HIS A 112 9.89 1.73 6.34
C HIS A 112 9.72 3.23 6.65
N ALA A 113 8.54 3.79 6.42
CA ALA A 113 8.18 5.12 6.88
C ALA A 113 7.69 5.06 8.34
N GLU A 114 8.33 5.78 9.24
CA GLU A 114 7.92 5.92 10.65
C GLU A 114 6.48 6.47 10.79
N PRO A 115 5.73 6.13 11.86
CA PRO A 115 4.46 6.81 12.15
C PRO A 115 4.62 8.34 12.11
N GLY A 116 3.69 9.03 11.44
CA GLY A 116 3.79 10.47 11.25
C GLY A 116 4.76 10.93 10.15
N TYR A 117 5.49 10.02 9.48
CA TYR A 117 6.27 10.35 8.28
C TYR A 117 5.37 11.04 7.25
N ARG A 118 5.87 12.12 6.65
CA ARG A 118 5.12 12.93 5.68
C ARG A 118 5.61 12.63 4.28
N PHE A 119 4.70 12.22 3.42
CA PHE A 119 4.94 12.07 2.00
C PHE A 119 4.64 13.39 1.29
N PRO A 120 5.48 13.81 0.33
CA PRO A 120 5.19 14.97 -0.49
C PRO A 120 4.00 14.68 -1.42
N GLY A 121 3.14 15.68 -1.59
CA GLY A 121 2.14 15.73 -2.66
C GLY A 121 2.66 16.57 -3.83
N HIS A 122 1.91 16.60 -4.92
CA HIS A 122 2.21 17.45 -6.08
C HIS A 122 0.94 18.23 -6.50
N PRO A 123 0.57 19.30 -5.78
CA PRO A 123 -0.70 20.01 -5.96
C PRO A 123 -0.98 20.49 -7.38
N GLU A 124 0.04 21.02 -8.07
CA GLU A 124 -0.12 21.55 -9.42
C GLU A 124 -0.58 20.46 -10.41
N LEU A 125 0.15 19.34 -10.48
CA LEU A 125 -0.26 18.17 -11.24
C LEU A 125 -1.62 17.63 -10.80
N ALA A 126 -1.86 17.51 -9.48
CA ALA A 126 -3.12 16.96 -8.97
C ALA A 126 -4.34 17.79 -9.39
N VAL A 127 -4.23 19.12 -9.37
CA VAL A 127 -5.28 20.03 -9.87
C VAL A 127 -5.41 19.93 -11.39
N HIS A 128 -4.30 19.80 -12.12
CA HIS A 128 -4.32 19.63 -13.58
C HIS A 128 -5.01 18.32 -14.01
N LEU A 129 -4.94 17.25 -13.20
CA LEU A 129 -5.65 16.00 -13.48
C LEU A 129 -7.18 16.11 -13.34
N LEU A 130 -7.70 17.19 -12.76
CA LEU A 130 -9.13 17.42 -12.58
C LEU A 130 -9.77 18.28 -13.68
N SER A 131 -8.96 18.89 -14.56
CA SER A 131 -9.43 19.74 -15.67
C SER A 131 -9.54 18.97 -16.97
#